data_AF-A0A2C5ZT40-F1
#
_entry.id   AF-A0A2C5ZT40-F1
#
_cell.length_a   1.000
_cell.length_b   1.000
_cell.length_c   1.000
_cell.angle_alpha   90.00
_cell.angle_beta   90.00
_cell.angle_gamma   90.00
#
_symmetry.space_group_name_H-M   'P 1'
#
loop_
_entity.id
_entity.type
_entity.pdbx_description
1 polymer ?
#
loop_
_entity_poly.entity_id
_entity_poly.type
_entity_poly.pdbx_seq_one_letter_code
_entity_poly.pdbx_strand_id
1 'polypeptide(L)'
;MICGVAERRRERILLEFQTIVGSIVILQKPLTTFALAQILEVEKRVIDDRLDLLRTVIDVPSSSASPVRLFHLYFRNFLLDPDNRDSSPFWVDKELTHAALAANCLRVMMKHLRQDMCRVNVPAIKRSDINSDMIQAQLPLELQYACIHWVCPVHGPAGRADNYEQVYTFLKSHSLHWIESHSLLGHAYEGIHRVRDL
;
A
#
# COMPACT_ATOMS: atom_id res chain seq x y z
N MET A 1 -4.46 -20.56 33.13
CA MET A 1 -3.88 -19.28 32.65
C MET A 1 -3.03 -19.42 31.38
N ILE A 2 -2.39 -20.57 31.11
CA ILE A 2 -1.53 -20.81 29.93
C ILE A 2 -2.32 -20.91 28.61
N CYS A 3 -3.53 -21.47 28.63
CA CYS A 3 -4.38 -21.64 27.44
C CYS A 3 -4.74 -20.29 26.78
N GLY A 4 -5.08 -19.26 27.57
CA GLY A 4 -5.40 -17.92 27.04
C GLY A 4 -4.20 -17.13 26.52
N VAL A 5 -2.97 -17.54 26.82
CA VAL A 5 -1.76 -16.91 26.24
C VAL A 5 -1.47 -17.48 24.86
N ALA A 6 -1.68 -18.78 24.66
CA ALA A 6 -1.50 -19.44 23.37
C ALA A 6 -2.52 -18.94 22.32
N GLU A 7 -3.80 -18.80 22.72
CA GLU A 7 -4.84 -18.29 21.82
C GLU A 7 -4.59 -16.84 21.37
N ARG A 8 -4.29 -15.94 22.31
CA ARG A 8 -3.94 -14.53 21.96
C ARG A 8 -2.72 -14.43 21.06
N ARG A 9 -1.74 -15.33 21.23
CA ARG A 9 -0.57 -15.39 20.36
C ARG A 9 -0.95 -15.84 18.95
N ARG A 10 -1.82 -16.85 18.83
CA ARG A 10 -2.33 -17.34 17.55
C ARG A 10 -3.11 -16.25 16.82
N GLU A 11 -4.04 -15.59 17.49
CA GLU A 11 -4.83 -14.48 16.93
C GLU A 11 -3.92 -13.37 16.39
N ARG A 12 -2.91 -12.96 17.16
CA ARG A 12 -1.93 -11.95 16.70
C ARG A 12 -1.21 -12.38 15.43
N ILE A 13 -0.73 -13.63 15.37
CA ILE A 13 -0.04 -14.15 14.19
C ILE A 13 -0.96 -14.14 12.97
N LEU A 14 -2.24 -14.49 13.15
CA LEU A 14 -3.22 -14.47 12.07
C LEU A 14 -3.51 -13.04 11.59
N LEU A 15 -3.68 -12.08 12.50
CA LEU A 15 -3.89 -10.67 12.17
C LEU A 15 -2.68 -10.06 11.45
N GLU A 16 -1.47 -10.36 11.91
CA GLU A 16 -0.23 -9.94 11.24
C GLU A 16 -0.11 -10.58 9.86
N PHE A 17 -0.45 -11.87 9.72
CA PHE A 17 -0.47 -12.55 8.42
C PHE A 17 -1.46 -11.89 7.46
N GLN A 18 -2.71 -11.68 7.87
CA GLN A 18 -3.75 -11.06 7.04
C GLN A 18 -3.37 -9.63 6.68
N THR A 19 -2.75 -8.89 7.59
CA THR A 19 -2.28 -7.53 7.33
C THR A 19 -1.13 -7.52 6.31
N ILE A 20 -0.10 -8.35 6.51
CA ILE A 20 1.14 -8.33 5.72
C ILE A 20 0.94 -9.10 4.40
N VAL A 21 0.62 -10.38 4.49
CA VAL A 21 0.47 -11.27 3.33
C VAL A 21 -0.80 -10.94 2.56
N GLY A 22 -1.90 -10.63 3.26
CA GLY A 22 -3.12 -10.16 2.62
C GLY A 22 -2.89 -8.89 1.79
N SER A 23 -2.13 -7.93 2.32
CA SER A 23 -1.74 -6.74 1.53
C SER A 23 -0.88 -7.11 0.32
N ILE A 24 0.16 -7.94 0.51
CA ILE A 24 1.06 -8.37 -0.59
C ILE A 24 0.28 -9.04 -1.72
N VAL A 25 -0.72 -9.88 -1.40
CA VAL A 25 -1.49 -10.60 -2.41
C VAL A 25 -2.46 -9.70 -3.18
N ILE A 26 -2.81 -8.52 -2.68
CA ILE A 26 -3.67 -7.57 -3.40
C ILE A 26 -2.90 -6.43 -4.07
N LEU A 27 -1.59 -6.25 -3.79
CA LEU A 27 -0.79 -5.19 -4.39
C LEU A 27 -0.88 -5.23 -5.92
N GLN A 28 -1.07 -4.06 -6.53
CA GLN A 28 -1.02 -3.90 -7.99
C GLN A 28 0.43 -3.93 -8.49
N LYS A 29 1.38 -3.48 -7.66
CA LYS A 29 2.81 -3.48 -7.96
C LYS A 29 3.61 -3.97 -6.74
N PRO A 30 4.56 -4.91 -6.90
CA PRO A 30 5.40 -5.39 -5.81
C PRO A 30 6.15 -4.27 -5.08
N LEU A 31 6.29 -4.39 -3.76
CA LEU A 31 6.97 -3.43 -2.88
C LEU A 31 8.09 -4.08 -2.09
N THR A 32 9.07 -3.27 -1.68
CA THR A 32 10.12 -3.72 -0.74
C THR A 32 9.54 -3.91 0.66
N THR A 33 10.20 -4.70 1.51
CA THR A 33 9.77 -4.83 2.92
C THR A 33 9.81 -3.51 3.68
N PHE A 34 10.70 -2.60 3.28
CA PHE A 34 10.74 -1.24 3.82
C PHE A 34 9.49 -0.44 3.43
N ALA A 35 9.13 -0.41 2.14
CA ALA A 35 7.96 0.33 1.68
C ALA A 35 6.66 -0.25 2.28
N LEU A 36 6.58 -1.58 2.40
CA LEU A 36 5.49 -2.26 3.12
C LEU A 36 5.41 -1.81 4.58
N ALA A 37 6.53 -1.71 5.28
CA ALA A 37 6.57 -1.23 6.67
C ALA A 37 5.97 0.18 6.81
N GLN A 38 6.30 1.08 5.88
CA GLN A 38 5.79 2.45 5.90
C GLN A 38 4.28 2.53 5.59
N ILE A 39 3.79 1.73 4.62
CA ILE A 39 2.38 1.71 4.26
C ILE A 39 1.53 1.02 5.32
N LEU A 40 1.99 -0.10 5.88
CA LEU A 40 1.19 -0.90 6.81
C LEU A 40 1.32 -0.44 8.28
N GLU A 41 2.25 0.47 8.58
CA GLU A 41 2.65 0.85 9.96
C GLU A 41 3.04 -0.35 10.82
N VAL A 42 3.69 -1.34 10.19
CA VAL A 42 4.21 -2.51 10.86
C VAL A 42 5.73 -2.41 10.87
N GLU A 43 6.35 -2.75 12.00
CA GLU A 43 7.80 -2.80 12.08
C GLU A 43 8.37 -3.72 10.99
N LYS A 44 9.40 -3.25 10.28
CA LYS A 44 10.05 -4.02 9.21
C LYS A 44 10.48 -5.40 9.70
N ARG A 45 10.96 -5.50 10.95
CA ARG A 45 11.35 -6.77 11.56
C ARG A 45 10.18 -7.76 11.62
N VAL A 46 8.98 -7.31 11.98
CA VAL A 46 7.78 -8.16 12.01
C VAL A 46 7.42 -8.63 10.61
N ILE A 47 7.55 -7.76 9.60
CA ILE A 47 7.36 -8.13 8.19
C ILE A 47 8.39 -9.19 7.78
N ASP A 48 9.68 -8.95 7.99
CA ASP A 48 10.74 -9.89 7.64
C ASP A 48 10.52 -11.25 8.35
N ASP A 49 10.26 -11.25 9.66
CA ASP A 49 10.01 -12.46 10.47
C ASP A 49 8.80 -13.26 9.96
N ARG A 50 7.75 -12.60 9.43
CA ARG A 50 6.56 -13.27 8.87
C ARG A 50 6.81 -13.82 7.48
N LEU A 51 7.50 -13.07 6.63
CA LEU A 51 7.80 -13.49 5.26
C LEU A 51 8.84 -14.61 5.22
N ASP A 52 9.78 -14.64 6.16
CA ASP A 52 10.78 -15.70 6.29
C ASP A 52 10.18 -17.09 6.50
N LEU A 53 9.00 -17.16 7.14
CA LEU A 53 8.23 -18.40 7.32
C LEU A 53 7.56 -18.88 6.02
N LEU A 54 7.51 -18.04 5.00
CA LEU A 54 6.76 -18.25 3.75
C LEU A 54 7.66 -18.28 2.51
N ARG A 55 8.97 -18.45 2.68
CA ARG A 55 9.96 -18.47 1.57
C ARG A 55 9.68 -19.52 0.49
N THR A 56 8.87 -20.53 0.78
CA THR A 56 8.44 -21.54 -0.21
C THR A 56 7.37 -21.04 -1.17
N VAL A 57 6.62 -20.00 -0.81
CA VAL A 57 5.49 -19.45 -1.58
C VAL A 57 5.66 -17.96 -1.92
N ILE A 58 6.57 -17.27 -1.22
CA ILE A 58 6.92 -15.86 -1.42
C ILE A 58 8.42 -15.72 -1.69
N ASP A 59 8.76 -14.97 -2.74
CA ASP A 59 10.11 -14.52 -3.04
C ASP A 59 10.46 -13.36 -2.10
N VAL A 60 11.28 -13.66 -1.11
CA VAL A 60 11.83 -12.68 -0.17
C VAL A 60 13.26 -12.39 -0.58
N PRO A 61 13.53 -11.28 -1.28
CA PRO A 61 14.87 -11.01 -1.77
C PRO A 61 15.82 -10.70 -0.62
N SER A 62 17.09 -11.11 -0.75
CA SER A 62 18.13 -10.81 0.23
C SER A 62 18.50 -9.31 0.27
N SER A 63 18.26 -8.59 -0.84
CA SER A 63 18.49 -7.16 -0.93
C SER A 63 17.26 -6.38 -0.46
N SER A 64 17.45 -5.45 0.48
CA SER A 64 16.40 -4.55 0.97
C SER A 64 15.85 -3.60 -0.08
N ALA A 65 16.57 -3.42 -1.19
CA ALA A 65 16.13 -2.59 -2.33
C ALA A 65 15.23 -3.35 -3.31
N SER A 66 15.15 -4.68 -3.19
CA SER A 66 14.36 -5.51 -4.10
C SER A 66 12.95 -5.77 -3.56
N PRO A 67 11.93 -5.83 -4.42
CA PRO A 67 10.55 -6.01 -3.98
C PRO A 67 10.25 -7.47 -3.65
N VAL A 68 9.34 -7.68 -2.70
CA VAL A 68 8.76 -8.98 -2.36
C VAL A 68 7.81 -9.41 -3.47
N ARG A 69 7.95 -10.64 -3.98
CA ARG A 69 7.08 -11.17 -5.04
C ARG A 69 6.41 -12.46 -4.62
N LEU A 70 5.22 -12.73 -5.14
CA LEU A 70 4.58 -14.03 -4.97
C LEU A 70 5.05 -14.98 -6.05
N PHE A 71 5.42 -16.21 -5.67
CA PHE A 71 5.85 -17.23 -6.63
C PHE A 71 4.67 -17.86 -7.37
N HIS A 72 3.57 -18.11 -6.66
CA HIS A 72 2.48 -18.93 -7.19
C HIS A 72 1.14 -18.21 -7.14
N LEU A 73 0.54 -18.02 -8.33
CA LEU A 73 -0.82 -17.50 -8.48
C LEU A 73 -1.85 -18.33 -7.69
N TYR A 74 -1.62 -19.64 -7.55
CA TYR A 74 -2.46 -20.52 -6.74
C TYR A 74 -2.52 -20.09 -5.27
N PHE A 75 -1.39 -19.68 -4.67
CA PHE A 75 -1.36 -19.23 -3.29
C PHE A 75 -2.19 -17.96 -3.10
N ARG A 76 -2.06 -17.00 -4.03
CA ARG A 76 -2.92 -15.81 -4.07
C ARG A 76 -4.40 -16.18 -4.18
N ASN A 77 -4.76 -17.07 -5.11
CA ASN A 77 -6.14 -17.45 -5.33
C ASN A 77 -6.73 -18.17 -4.12
N PHE A 78 -5.99 -19.10 -3.50
CA PHE A 78 -6.41 -19.80 -2.29
C PHE A 78 -6.73 -18.82 -1.14
N LEU A 79 -5.88 -17.81 -0.92
CA LEU A 79 -6.09 -16.83 0.16
C LEU A 79 -7.29 -15.90 -0.08
N LEU A 80 -7.61 -15.63 -1.35
CA LEU A 80 -8.68 -14.70 -1.74
C LEU A 80 -10.01 -15.38 -2.08
N ASP A 81 -10.06 -16.72 -2.08
CA ASP A 81 -11.24 -17.50 -2.42
C ASP A 81 -12.31 -17.41 -1.32
N PRO A 82 -13.49 -16.81 -1.56
CA PRO A 82 -14.56 -16.70 -0.57
C PRO A 82 -15.01 -18.04 0.02
N ASP A 83 -14.88 -19.15 -0.70
CA ASP A 83 -15.25 -20.48 -0.23
C ASP A 83 -14.34 -20.95 0.92
N ASN A 84 -13.16 -20.32 1.07
CA ASN A 84 -12.22 -20.61 2.15
C ASN A 84 -12.47 -19.81 3.44
N ARG A 85 -13.47 -18.91 3.47
CA ARG A 85 -13.73 -18.02 4.61
C ARG A 85 -13.91 -18.76 5.94
N ASP A 86 -14.69 -19.84 5.93
CA ASP A 86 -15.00 -20.60 7.15
C ASP A 86 -14.05 -21.80 7.36
N SER A 87 -13.31 -22.20 6.32
CA SER A 87 -12.44 -23.37 6.33
C SER A 87 -10.96 -23.05 6.58
N SER A 88 -10.55 -21.79 6.37
CA SER A 88 -9.15 -21.35 6.51
C SER A 88 -9.03 -20.11 7.39
N PRO A 89 -8.28 -20.18 8.52
CA PRO A 89 -8.02 -19.00 9.34
C PRO A 89 -7.11 -17.97 8.64
N PHE A 90 -6.52 -18.34 7.50
CA PHE A 90 -5.64 -17.48 6.70
C PHE A 90 -6.37 -16.80 5.55
N TRP A 91 -7.67 -17.04 5.38
CA TRP A 91 -8.47 -16.36 4.37
C TRP A 91 -8.38 -14.84 4.52
N VAL A 92 -8.34 -14.15 3.38
CA VAL A 92 -8.19 -12.70 3.28
C VAL A 92 -9.43 -12.14 2.57
N ASP A 93 -10.16 -11.29 3.28
CA ASP A 93 -11.24 -10.51 2.67
C ASP A 93 -10.62 -9.48 1.71
N LYS A 94 -10.77 -9.71 0.42
CA LYS A 94 -10.20 -8.87 -0.63
C LYS A 94 -10.68 -7.42 -0.53
N GLU A 95 -11.97 -7.19 -0.31
CA GLU A 95 -12.55 -5.85 -0.33
C GLU A 95 -12.16 -5.07 0.92
N LEU A 96 -12.20 -5.71 2.09
CA LEU A 96 -11.75 -5.11 3.35
C LEU A 96 -10.25 -4.78 3.29
N THR A 97 -9.44 -5.68 2.75
CA THR A 97 -7.99 -5.47 2.62
C THR A 97 -7.67 -4.35 1.63
N HIS A 98 -8.40 -4.25 0.51
CA HIS A 98 -8.26 -3.12 -0.41
C HIS A 98 -8.63 -1.79 0.24
N ALA A 99 -9.73 -1.74 0.99
CA ALA A 99 -10.15 -0.53 1.70
C ALA A 99 -9.10 -0.11 2.75
N ALA A 100 -8.57 -1.05 3.52
CA ALA A 100 -7.51 -0.79 4.49
C ALA A 100 -6.22 -0.30 3.82
N LEU A 101 -5.82 -0.91 2.70
CA LEU A 101 -4.64 -0.49 1.94
C LEU A 101 -4.82 0.92 1.36
N ALA A 102 -6.02 1.26 0.88
CA ALA A 102 -6.34 2.60 0.37
C ALA A 102 -6.25 3.67 1.47
N ALA A 103 -6.83 3.39 2.65
CA ALA A 103 -6.73 4.27 3.82
C ALA A 103 -5.27 4.48 4.25
N ASN A 104 -4.48 3.40 4.25
CA ASN A 104 -3.03 3.47 4.51
C ASN A 104 -2.28 4.33 3.49
N CYS A 105 -2.63 4.23 2.20
CA CYS A 105 -2.04 5.09 1.17
C CYS A 105 -2.42 6.56 1.37
N LEU A 106 -3.68 6.86 1.71
CA LEU A 106 -4.12 8.21 2.05
C LEU A 106 -3.31 8.78 3.21
N ARG A 107 -3.14 8.01 4.28
CA ARG A 107 -2.32 8.40 5.44
C ARG A 107 -0.88 8.74 5.04
N VAL A 108 -0.23 7.87 4.24
CA VAL A 108 1.13 8.13 3.73
C VAL A 108 1.17 9.43 2.93
N MET A 109 0.22 9.65 2.03
CA MET A 109 0.17 10.87 1.24
C MET A 109 -0.08 12.12 2.08
N MET A 110 -1.03 12.10 3.02
CA MET A 110 -1.31 13.23 3.92
C MET A 110 -0.09 13.60 4.77
N LYS A 111 0.70 12.60 5.18
CA LYS A 111 1.91 12.82 5.98
C LYS A 111 3.08 13.40 5.18
N HIS A 112 3.22 13.00 3.91
CA HIS A 112 4.45 13.25 3.15
C HIS A 112 4.29 14.22 1.98
N LEU A 113 3.09 14.37 1.41
CA LEU A 113 2.84 15.32 0.33
C LEU A 113 2.86 16.75 0.84
N ARG A 114 3.64 17.58 0.17
CA ARG A 114 3.80 19.00 0.43
C ARG A 114 4.03 19.74 -0.88
N GLN A 115 3.81 21.04 -0.86
CA GLN A 115 4.12 21.90 -2.00
C GLN A 115 5.60 21.82 -2.35
N ASP A 116 5.89 21.79 -3.66
CA ASP A 116 7.24 21.76 -4.20
C ASP A 116 8.02 20.56 -3.66
N MET A 117 7.54 19.36 -4.00
CA MET A 117 8.09 18.09 -3.53
C MET A 117 9.58 18.01 -3.86
N CYS A 118 9.97 18.46 -5.04
CA CYS A 118 11.36 18.44 -5.52
C CYS A 118 12.16 19.72 -5.21
N ARG A 119 11.60 20.67 -4.45
CA ARG A 119 12.23 21.95 -4.09
C ARG A 119 12.86 22.67 -5.27
N VAL A 120 12.20 22.62 -6.43
CA VAL A 120 12.79 23.11 -7.67
C VAL A 120 12.85 24.63 -7.68
N ASN A 121 12.08 25.32 -6.81
CA ASN A 121 12.07 26.79 -6.65
C ASN A 121 11.90 27.59 -7.96
N VAL A 122 11.55 26.91 -9.07
CA VAL A 122 11.35 27.50 -10.40
C VAL A 122 9.95 27.10 -10.87
N PRO A 123 9.03 28.06 -11.02
CA PRO A 123 7.72 27.80 -11.61
C PRO A 123 7.87 27.21 -13.02
N ALA A 124 7.04 26.21 -13.35
CA ALA A 124 6.93 25.63 -14.69
C ALA A 124 8.17 24.93 -15.27
N ILE A 125 9.08 24.41 -14.42
CA ILE A 125 10.12 23.49 -14.90
C ILE A 125 9.48 22.25 -15.54
N LYS A 126 10.03 21.81 -16.68
CA LYS A 126 9.55 20.57 -17.30
C LYS A 126 10.05 19.38 -16.50
N ARG A 127 9.21 18.35 -16.36
CA ARG A 127 9.61 17.09 -15.72
C ARG A 127 10.87 16.48 -16.34
N SER A 128 11.09 16.65 -17.65
CA SER A 128 12.30 16.19 -18.36
C SER A 128 13.60 16.81 -17.82
N ASP A 129 13.50 17.98 -17.20
CA ASP A 129 14.64 18.78 -16.77
C ASP A 129 14.93 18.56 -15.27
N ILE A 130 14.13 17.74 -14.60
CA ILE A 130 14.27 17.37 -13.18
C ILE A 130 15.07 16.06 -13.07
N ASN A 131 16.11 16.05 -12.24
CA ASN A 131 16.92 14.86 -12.00
C ASN A 131 16.08 13.72 -11.37
N SER A 132 16.11 12.53 -11.98
CA SER A 132 15.42 11.34 -11.49
C SER A 132 15.83 10.93 -10.08
N ASP A 133 17.09 11.10 -9.70
CA ASP A 133 17.57 10.75 -8.35
C ASP A 133 16.96 11.68 -7.30
N MET A 134 16.75 12.96 -7.66
CA MET A 134 16.08 13.92 -6.79
C MET A 134 14.60 13.56 -6.62
N ILE A 135 13.94 13.12 -7.69
CA ILE A 135 12.56 12.63 -7.62
C ILE A 135 12.49 11.42 -6.69
N GLN A 136 13.39 10.44 -6.83
CA GLN A 136 13.42 9.25 -5.97
C GLN A 136 13.71 9.57 -4.50
N ALA A 137 14.53 10.58 -4.23
CA ALA A 137 14.83 11.04 -2.87
C ALA A 137 13.62 11.73 -2.20
N GLN A 138 12.76 12.40 -2.97
CA GLN A 138 11.59 13.11 -2.43
C GLN A 138 10.29 12.30 -2.50
N LEU A 139 10.22 11.35 -3.42
CA LEU A 139 9.12 10.40 -3.60
C LEU A 139 9.66 8.99 -3.36
N PRO A 140 9.80 8.55 -2.08
CA PRO A 140 10.19 7.17 -1.79
C PRO A 140 9.09 6.19 -2.25
N LEU A 141 9.44 4.90 -2.35
CA LEU A 141 8.60 3.87 -3.00
C LEU A 141 7.19 3.77 -2.41
N GLU A 142 7.05 3.88 -1.09
CA GLU A 142 5.77 3.89 -0.40
C GLU A 142 4.87 5.04 -0.85
N LEU A 143 5.45 6.22 -1.07
CA LEU A 143 4.73 7.41 -1.48
C LEU A 143 4.38 7.35 -2.97
N GLN A 144 5.31 6.87 -3.80
CA GLN A 144 5.02 6.60 -5.22
C GLN A 144 3.84 5.63 -5.37
N TYR A 145 3.88 4.53 -4.62
CA TYR A 145 2.82 3.54 -4.62
C TYR A 145 1.50 4.16 -4.16
N ALA A 146 1.53 4.89 -3.03
CA ALA A 146 0.33 5.53 -2.50
C ALA A 146 -0.28 6.50 -3.50
N CYS A 147 0.51 7.37 -4.13
CA CYS A 147 0.03 8.27 -5.18
C CYS A 147 -0.63 7.52 -6.35
N ILE A 148 -0.02 6.42 -6.80
CA ILE A 148 -0.47 5.68 -8.00
C ILE A 148 -1.55 4.63 -7.70
N HIS A 149 -1.80 4.21 -6.46
CA HIS A 149 -2.67 3.05 -6.21
C HIS A 149 -3.74 3.23 -5.13
N TRP A 150 -3.84 4.40 -4.49
CA TRP A 150 -4.85 4.63 -3.44
C TRP A 150 -6.30 4.64 -3.94
N VAL A 151 -6.54 5.12 -5.17
CA VAL A 151 -7.88 5.13 -5.80
C VAL A 151 -8.17 3.73 -6.34
N CYS A 152 -8.61 2.83 -5.46
CA CYS A 152 -9.19 1.56 -5.85
C CYS A 152 -10.71 1.70 -5.81
N PRO A 153 -11.46 1.30 -6.85
CA PRO A 153 -12.92 1.33 -6.78
C PRO A 153 -13.36 0.32 -5.73
N VAL A 154 -13.77 0.82 -4.57
CA VAL A 154 -14.38 0.02 -3.51
C VAL A 154 -15.76 -0.38 -4.02
N HIS A 155 -15.92 -1.65 -4.39
CA HIS A 155 -17.20 -2.18 -4.82
C HIS A 155 -17.96 -2.69 -3.60
N GLY A 156 -18.59 -1.79 -2.84
CA GLY A 156 -19.48 -2.22 -1.76
C GLY A 156 -19.85 -1.14 -0.74
N PRO A 157 -20.91 -1.37 0.06
CA PRO A 157 -21.37 -0.45 1.10
C PRO A 157 -20.37 -0.32 2.28
N ALA A 158 -19.56 -1.34 2.55
CA ALA A 158 -18.69 -1.40 3.73
C ALA A 158 -17.47 -0.46 3.68
N GLY A 159 -16.90 -0.18 2.50
CA GLY A 159 -15.75 0.73 2.39
C GLY A 159 -16.11 2.14 1.93
N ARG A 160 -17.40 2.44 1.73
CA ARG A 160 -17.89 3.77 1.32
C ARG A 160 -18.00 4.72 2.51
N ALA A 161 -18.67 4.36 3.60
CA ALA A 161 -19.03 5.33 4.65
C ALA A 161 -17.82 5.91 5.43
N ASP A 162 -16.86 5.08 5.84
CA ASP A 162 -15.76 5.51 6.74
C ASP A 162 -14.61 6.25 6.03
N ASN A 163 -14.53 6.15 4.71
CA ASN A 163 -13.44 6.74 3.93
C ASN A 163 -13.77 8.12 3.35
N TYR A 164 -15.04 8.52 3.23
CA TYR A 164 -15.40 9.79 2.58
C TYR A 164 -14.79 11.02 3.26
N GLU A 165 -14.80 11.08 4.60
CA GLU A 165 -14.25 12.23 5.32
C GLU A 165 -12.73 12.34 5.13
N GLN A 166 -12.02 11.21 5.16
CA GLN A 166 -10.57 11.16 4.94
C GLN A 166 -10.23 11.57 3.50
N VAL A 167 -10.96 11.05 2.51
CA VAL A 167 -10.80 11.40 1.10
C VAL A 167 -11.08 12.87 0.86
N TYR A 168 -12.18 13.39 1.41
CA TYR A 168 -12.54 14.81 1.29
C TYR A 168 -11.46 15.71 1.90
N THR A 169 -10.99 15.38 3.11
CA THR A 169 -9.93 16.12 3.80
C THR A 169 -8.62 16.09 3.01
N PHE A 170 -8.27 14.94 2.44
CA PHE A 170 -7.12 14.77 1.57
C PHE A 170 -7.25 15.64 0.32
N LEU A 171 -8.36 15.57 -0.41
CA LEU A 171 -8.56 16.35 -1.64
C LEU A 171 -8.53 17.86 -1.36
N LYS A 172 -9.14 18.31 -0.25
CA LYS A 172 -9.13 19.71 0.16
C LYS A 172 -7.73 20.24 0.45
N SER A 173 -6.86 19.40 1.01
CA SER A 173 -5.56 19.85 1.55
C SER A 173 -4.36 19.50 0.66
N HIS A 174 -4.44 18.41 -0.11
CA HIS A 174 -3.32 17.83 -0.85
C HIS A 174 -3.60 17.52 -2.32
N SER A 175 -4.76 17.88 -2.89
CA SER A 175 -5.05 17.60 -4.31
C SER A 175 -3.97 18.13 -5.26
N LEU A 176 -3.52 19.38 -5.08
CA LEU A 176 -2.47 19.96 -5.91
C LEU A 176 -1.12 19.27 -5.72
N HIS A 177 -0.74 18.95 -4.47
CA HIS A 177 0.49 18.23 -4.15
C HIS A 177 0.49 16.81 -4.76
N TRP A 178 -0.67 16.18 -4.80
CA TRP A 178 -0.86 14.87 -5.41
C TRP A 178 -0.75 14.92 -6.94
N ILE A 179 -1.37 15.92 -7.58
CA ILE A 179 -1.25 16.15 -9.04
C ILE A 179 0.21 16.47 -9.42
N GLU A 180 0.90 17.27 -8.61
CA GLU A 180 2.33 17.54 -8.76
C GLU A 180 3.14 16.24 -8.71
N SER A 181 2.90 15.40 -7.70
CA SER A 181 3.58 14.11 -7.53
C SER A 181 3.31 13.16 -8.70
N HIS A 182 2.06 13.09 -9.19
CA HIS A 182 1.72 12.36 -10.42
C HIS A 182 2.53 12.87 -11.62
N SER A 183 2.65 14.19 -11.75
CA SER A 183 3.40 14.81 -12.84
C SER A 183 4.88 14.47 -12.78
N LEU A 184 5.49 14.52 -11.59
CA LEU A 184 6.89 14.11 -11.37
C LEU A 184 7.13 12.65 -11.74
N LEU A 185 6.19 11.77 -11.40
CA LEU A 185 6.23 10.35 -11.72
C LEU A 185 5.94 10.04 -13.20
N GLY A 186 5.58 11.04 -14.01
CA GLY A 186 5.22 10.87 -15.42
C GLY A 186 3.79 10.38 -15.64
N HIS A 187 2.94 10.46 -14.62
CA HIS A 187 1.56 9.98 -14.58
C HIS A 187 0.52 11.12 -14.48
N ALA A 188 0.82 12.29 -15.05
CA ALA A 188 -0.01 13.49 -14.94
C ALA A 188 -1.45 13.26 -15.46
N TYR A 189 -1.57 12.53 -16.57
CA TYR A 189 -2.87 12.26 -17.20
C TYR A 189 -3.73 11.29 -16.38
N GLU A 190 -3.14 10.25 -15.77
CA GLU A 190 -3.91 9.33 -14.92
C GLU A 190 -4.38 9.99 -13.62
N GLY A 191 -3.61 10.94 -13.08
CA GLY A 191 -4.02 11.70 -11.89
C GLY A 191 -5.30 12.50 -12.12
N ILE A 192 -5.39 13.18 -13.26
CA ILE A 192 -6.57 14.00 -13.63
C ILE A 192 -7.81 13.12 -13.84
N HIS A 193 -7.69 11.98 -14.54
CA HIS A 193 -8.83 11.08 -14.74
C HIS A 193 -9.36 10.52 -13.44
N ARG A 194 -8.48 10.20 -12.49
CA ARG A 194 -8.89 9.64 -11.20
C ARG A 194 -9.61 10.62 -10.29
N VAL A 195 -9.32 11.93 -10.40
CA VAL A 195 -10.16 12.96 -9.73
C VAL A 195 -11.60 12.89 -10.21
N ARG A 196 -11.82 12.56 -11.50
CA ARG A 196 -13.16 12.50 -12.09
C ARG A 196 -13.97 11.28 -11.64
N ASP A 197 -13.27 10.21 -11.24
CA ASP A 197 -13.87 8.93 -10.87
C ASP A 197 -14.07 8.80 -9.33
N LEU A 198 -13.67 9.81 -8.55
CA LEU A 198 -13.90 9.95 -7.10
C LEU A 198 -15.24 10.64 -6.81
#